data_AF-A0A438IT57-F1
#
_entry.id   AF-A0A438IT57-F1
#
_cell.length_a   1.000
_cell.length_b   1.000
_cell.length_c   1.000
_cell.angle_alpha   90.00
_cell.angle_beta   90.00
_cell.angle_gamma   90.00
#
_symmetry.space_group_name_H-M   'P 1'
#
loop_
_entity.id
_entity.type
_entity.pdbx_description
1 polymer ?
#
loop_
_entity_poly.entity_id
_entity_poly.type
_entity_poly.pdbx_seq_one_letter_code
_entity_poly.pdbx_strand_id
1 'polypeptide(L)'
;MGCVVRVLGSCTSSLESAKSSGYSLVENYSNVNLNVPEKDGVVANPIMQNGLLTTTLDFLQTSTAVKQLKDLRALSLKIISLVLNKYGDHDFGYEFWDLFFTSVKPLVDGFKQEGSSSEKPSSLFSCFVAMSRSHNLVSLLYREKNLVADIFSILTVTTASEAIISCVLKFIENLLNLDSELDDEDVTIKKVLLPNIETLICSLHCLFQSCNATKR
;
A
#
# COMPACT_ATOMS: atom_id res chain seq x y z
N MET A 1 -15.73 -0.10 -14.03
CA MET A 1 -14.49 -0.30 -13.24
C MET A 1 -13.28 -0.78 -14.04
N GLY A 2 -13.48 -1.48 -15.17
CA GLY A 2 -12.37 -2.00 -16.00
C GLY A 2 -11.29 -0.99 -16.45
N CYS A 3 -11.64 0.27 -16.70
CA CYS A 3 -10.62 1.30 -17.04
C CYS A 3 -9.74 1.66 -15.84
N VAL A 4 -10.32 1.77 -14.64
CA VAL A 4 -9.59 2.18 -13.43
C VAL A 4 -8.56 1.12 -13.04
N VAL A 5 -8.93 -0.16 -13.09
CA VAL A 5 -7.99 -1.25 -12.78
C VAL A 5 -6.89 -1.41 -13.85
N ARG A 6 -7.18 -1.08 -15.13
CA ARG A 6 -6.17 -1.01 -16.19
C ARG A 6 -5.19 0.14 -16.00
N VAL A 7 -5.67 1.30 -15.56
CA VAL A 7 -4.79 2.43 -15.20
C VAL A 7 -3.90 2.04 -14.02
N LEU A 8 -4.47 1.41 -12.97
CA LEU A 8 -3.72 0.88 -11.84
C LEU A 8 -2.58 -0.06 -12.30
N GLY A 9 -2.90 -1.02 -13.17
CA GLY A 9 -1.90 -1.94 -13.72
C GLY A 9 -0.83 -1.25 -14.55
N SER A 10 -1.22 -0.33 -15.43
CA SER A 10 -0.27 0.45 -16.24
C SER A 10 0.68 1.26 -15.36
N CYS A 11 0.19 1.91 -14.29
CA CYS A 11 1.03 2.65 -13.37
C CYS A 11 2.04 1.75 -12.67
N THR A 12 1.62 0.57 -12.21
CA THR A 12 2.51 -0.39 -11.55
C THR A 12 3.61 -0.86 -12.51
N SER A 13 3.25 -1.32 -13.71
CA SER A 13 4.24 -1.80 -14.69
C SER A 13 5.24 -0.70 -15.10
N SER A 14 4.78 0.54 -15.28
CA SER A 14 5.68 1.67 -15.56
C SER A 14 6.62 1.99 -14.40
N LEU A 15 6.14 1.89 -13.15
CA LEU A 15 7.00 2.06 -11.96
C LEU A 15 8.07 0.97 -11.86
N GLU A 16 7.70 -0.28 -12.13
CA GLU A 16 8.64 -1.39 -12.09
C GLU A 16 9.71 -1.28 -13.19
N SER A 17 9.30 -0.91 -14.40
CA SER A 17 10.23 -0.64 -15.50
C SER A 17 11.20 0.50 -15.18
N ALA A 18 10.74 1.54 -14.47
CA ALA A 18 11.59 2.64 -14.04
C ALA A 18 12.60 2.24 -12.94
N LYS A 19 12.29 1.22 -12.14
CA LYS A 19 13.23 0.65 -11.15
C LYS A 19 14.30 -0.21 -11.81
N SER A 20 13.94 -1.00 -12.83
CA SER A 20 14.89 -1.90 -13.53
C SER A 20 15.92 -1.18 -14.39
N SER A 21 15.64 0.05 -14.84
CA SER A 21 16.55 0.85 -15.67
C SER A 21 17.71 1.51 -14.91
N GLY A 22 17.97 1.13 -13.67
CA GLY A 22 19.18 1.50 -12.93
C GLY A 22 19.08 2.81 -12.14
N TYR A 23 17.91 3.44 -12.06
CA TYR A 23 17.69 4.58 -11.17
C TYR A 23 17.43 4.07 -9.74
N SER A 24 18.50 3.71 -9.05
CA SER A 24 18.48 3.54 -7.59
C SER A 24 18.12 4.88 -6.94
N LEU A 25 16.83 5.07 -6.67
CA LEU A 25 16.36 6.18 -5.84
C LEU A 25 16.64 5.79 -4.39
N VAL A 26 17.80 6.21 -3.88
CA VAL A 26 17.97 6.33 -2.43
C VAL A 26 17.00 7.43 -1.99
N GLU A 27 15.91 7.04 -1.36
CA GLU A 27 15.00 7.95 -0.65
C GLU A 27 15.74 8.52 0.56
N ASN A 28 16.55 9.56 0.35
CA ASN A 28 17.07 10.39 1.43
C ASN A 28 16.37 11.74 1.39
N TYR A 29 15.54 11.97 2.40
CA TYR A 29 15.10 13.29 2.81
C TYR A 29 16.32 14.13 3.19
N SER A 30 16.80 14.96 2.28
CA SER A 30 17.62 16.11 2.66
C SER A 30 17.30 17.26 1.72
N ASN A 31 16.60 18.25 2.26
CA ASN A 31 16.50 19.60 1.70
C ASN A 31 17.92 20.13 1.46
N VAL A 32 18.41 20.05 0.23
CA VAL A 32 19.58 20.81 -0.18
C VAL A 32 19.09 22.11 -0.79
N ASN A 33 19.02 23.13 0.06
CA ASN A 33 18.98 24.53 -0.39
C ASN A 33 20.34 24.82 -1.06
N LEU A 34 20.35 24.90 -2.39
CA LEU A 34 21.50 25.36 -3.16
C LEU A 34 21.50 26.90 -3.19
N ASN A 35 22.02 27.51 -2.13
CA ASN A 35 22.50 28.90 -2.22
C ASN A 35 23.85 28.88 -2.94
N VAL A 36 23.86 29.33 -4.20
CA VAL A 36 25.08 29.61 -4.97
C VAL A 36 25.72 30.89 -4.43
N PRO A 37 26.98 30.89 -3.96
CA PRO A 37 27.74 32.12 -3.84
C PRO A 37 28.44 32.40 -5.17
N GLU A 38 28.10 33.52 -5.81
CA GLU A 38 28.91 34.09 -6.88
C GLU A 38 30.32 34.37 -6.36
N LYS A 39 31.34 33.85 -7.04
CA LYS A 39 32.67 34.44 -6.98
C LYS A 39 33.36 34.39 -8.34
N ASP A 40 33.87 35.57 -8.69
CA ASP A 40 34.52 35.95 -9.93
C ASP A 40 35.66 35.06 -10.39
N GLY A 41 35.78 34.99 -11.72
CA GLY A 41 37.05 34.88 -12.43
C GLY A 41 37.66 33.50 -12.54
N VAL A 42 37.46 32.85 -13.69
CA VAL A 42 38.49 32.24 -14.57
C VAL A 42 37.78 31.37 -15.63
N VAL A 43 38.21 31.54 -16.88
CA VAL A 43 37.68 30.98 -18.12
C VAL A 43 37.32 29.48 -18.01
N ALA A 44 36.03 29.15 -18.14
CA ALA A 44 35.55 27.77 -18.19
C ALA A 44 35.04 27.41 -19.59
N ASN A 45 35.55 26.30 -20.14
CA ASN A 45 35.13 25.70 -21.41
C ASN A 45 33.61 25.41 -21.42
N PRO A 46 32.85 25.76 -22.48
CA PRO A 46 31.38 25.59 -22.51
C PRO A 46 30.88 24.14 -22.64
N ILE A 47 31.78 23.16 -22.83
CA ILE A 47 31.38 21.81 -23.28
C ILE A 47 31.02 20.88 -22.10
N MET A 48 31.55 21.12 -20.89
CA MET A 48 31.34 20.23 -19.74
C MET A 48 30.08 20.57 -18.91
N GLN A 49 29.55 21.79 -19.06
CA GLN A 49 28.39 22.26 -18.28
C GLN A 49 27.06 21.75 -18.85
N ASN A 50 27.00 21.51 -20.17
CA ASN A 50 25.79 21.06 -20.85
C ASN A 50 25.42 19.61 -20.49
N GLY A 51 26.40 18.70 -20.33
CA GLY A 51 26.12 17.30 -19.97
C GLY A 51 25.54 17.12 -18.57
N LEU A 52 26.02 17.90 -17.59
CA LEU A 52 25.50 17.89 -16.21
C LEU A 52 24.09 18.49 -16.14
N LEU A 53 23.83 19.56 -16.91
CA LEU A 53 22.53 20.21 -16.95
C LEU A 53 21.48 19.32 -17.62
N THR A 54 21.81 18.67 -18.74
CA THR A 54 20.93 17.68 -19.40
C THR A 54 20.60 16.51 -18.47
N THR A 55 21.60 15.95 -17.79
CA THR A 55 21.40 14.84 -16.84
C THR A 55 20.51 15.25 -15.65
N THR A 56 20.67 16.48 -15.15
CA THR A 56 19.85 17.00 -14.05
C THR A 56 18.40 17.25 -14.47
N LEU A 57 18.19 17.79 -15.67
CA LEU A 57 16.85 18.00 -16.23
C LEU A 57 16.13 16.67 -16.50
N ASP A 58 16.83 15.69 -17.07
CA ASP A 58 16.30 14.34 -17.31
C ASP A 58 15.93 13.64 -15.99
N PHE A 59 16.76 13.81 -14.95
CA PHE A 59 16.47 13.30 -13.61
C PHE A 59 15.24 13.97 -12.99
N LEU A 60 15.12 15.29 -13.06
CA LEU A 60 13.96 16.04 -12.53
C LEU A 60 12.66 15.69 -13.28
N GLN A 61 12.74 15.54 -14.60
CA GLN A 61 11.60 15.13 -15.43
C GLN A 61 11.17 13.70 -15.10
N THR A 62 12.13 12.78 -14.91
CA THR A 62 11.86 11.40 -14.50
C THR A 62 11.28 11.33 -13.09
N SER A 63 11.81 12.10 -12.14
CA SER A 63 11.29 12.21 -10.77
C SER A 63 9.83 12.70 -10.74
N THR A 64 9.54 13.72 -11.57
CA THR A 64 8.17 14.25 -11.71
C THR A 64 7.22 13.22 -12.31
N ALA A 65 7.65 12.51 -13.37
CA ALA A 65 6.85 11.46 -13.99
C ALA A 65 6.58 10.28 -13.03
N VAL A 66 7.59 9.82 -12.29
CA VAL A 66 7.45 8.77 -11.27
C VAL A 66 6.47 9.20 -10.17
N LYS A 67 6.55 10.46 -9.71
CA LYS A 67 5.60 11.00 -8.75
C LYS A 67 4.17 10.98 -9.30
N GLN A 68 3.94 11.44 -10.52
CA GLN A 68 2.62 11.41 -11.15
C GLN A 68 2.07 9.99 -11.29
N LEU A 69 2.91 9.01 -11.61
CA LEU A 69 2.50 7.60 -11.66
C LEU A 69 2.14 7.06 -10.26
N LYS A 70 2.89 7.42 -9.21
CA LYS A 70 2.55 7.09 -7.81
C LYS A 70 1.21 7.71 -7.41
N ASP A 71 0.97 8.97 -7.76
CA ASP A 71 -0.27 9.71 -7.46
C ASP A 71 -1.48 9.11 -8.20
N LEU A 72 -1.32 8.78 -9.48
CA LEU A 72 -2.37 8.15 -10.28
C LEU A 72 -2.68 6.73 -9.80
N ARG A 73 -1.66 5.97 -9.39
CA ARG A 73 -1.83 4.66 -8.73
C ARG A 73 -2.63 4.79 -7.44
N ALA A 74 -2.30 5.77 -6.59
CA ALA A 74 -3.02 6.03 -5.35
C ALA A 74 -4.48 6.47 -5.60
N LEU A 75 -4.71 7.34 -6.59
CA LEU A 75 -6.04 7.76 -6.99
C LEU A 75 -6.88 6.59 -7.50
N SER A 76 -6.30 5.71 -8.32
CA SER A 76 -6.97 4.52 -8.82
C SER A 76 -7.42 3.60 -7.69
N LEU A 77 -6.55 3.36 -6.70
CA LEU A 77 -6.88 2.61 -5.49
C LEU A 77 -7.98 3.28 -4.67
N LYS A 78 -7.95 4.62 -4.55
CA LYS A 78 -8.98 5.38 -3.83
C LYS A 78 -10.36 5.23 -4.49
N ILE A 79 -10.42 5.28 -5.82
CA ILE A 79 -11.66 5.06 -6.58
C ILE A 79 -12.17 3.64 -6.36
N ILE A 80 -11.28 2.63 -6.43
CA ILE A 80 -11.65 1.24 -6.19
C ILE A 80 -12.20 1.08 -4.78
N SER A 81 -11.50 1.57 -3.75
CA SER A 81 -11.95 1.51 -2.36
C SER A 81 -13.33 2.15 -2.16
N LEU A 82 -13.58 3.31 -2.78
CA LEU A 82 -14.88 3.97 -2.73
C LEU A 82 -15.99 3.10 -3.33
N VAL A 83 -15.73 2.49 -4.49
CA VAL A 83 -16.69 1.63 -5.19
C VAL A 83 -16.95 0.35 -4.40
N LEU A 84 -15.93 -0.27 -3.80
CA LEU A 84 -16.10 -1.45 -2.95
C LEU A 84 -16.94 -1.17 -1.71
N ASN A 85 -16.77 0.01 -1.09
CA ASN A 85 -17.59 0.40 0.05
C ASN A 85 -19.05 0.66 -0.32
N LYS A 86 -19.33 1.09 -1.57
CA LYS A 86 -20.69 1.41 -2.01
C LYS A 86 -21.41 0.21 -2.65
N TYR A 87 -20.68 -0.69 -3.28
CA TYR A 87 -21.19 -1.80 -4.07
C TYR A 87 -20.50 -3.12 -3.69
N GLY A 88 -20.41 -3.40 -2.38
CA GLY A 88 -19.67 -4.54 -1.83
C GLY A 88 -20.18 -5.92 -2.28
N ASP A 89 -21.43 -5.99 -2.75
CA ASP A 89 -22.06 -7.23 -3.24
C ASP A 89 -22.00 -7.37 -4.76
N HIS A 90 -21.46 -6.36 -5.46
CA HIS A 90 -21.36 -6.40 -6.91
C HIS A 90 -20.22 -7.32 -7.35
N ASP A 91 -20.51 -8.25 -8.26
CA ASP A 91 -19.49 -9.06 -8.90
C ASP A 91 -18.78 -8.26 -10.01
N PHE A 92 -17.51 -7.93 -9.77
CA PHE A 92 -16.65 -7.24 -10.76
C PHE A 92 -16.02 -8.20 -11.78
N GLY A 93 -16.19 -9.51 -11.61
CA GLY A 93 -15.66 -10.56 -12.47
C GLY A 93 -14.21 -10.94 -12.16
N TYR A 94 -13.84 -12.16 -12.53
CA TYR A 94 -12.52 -12.74 -12.27
C TYR A 94 -11.38 -11.90 -12.88
N GLU A 95 -11.52 -11.44 -14.13
CA GLU A 95 -10.50 -10.66 -14.84
C GLU A 95 -10.17 -9.34 -14.13
N PHE A 96 -11.17 -8.70 -13.52
CA PHE A 96 -10.95 -7.49 -12.74
C PHE A 96 -10.07 -7.79 -11.52
N TRP A 97 -10.39 -8.86 -10.80
CA TRP A 97 -9.67 -9.23 -9.59
C TRP A 97 -8.26 -9.74 -9.89
N ASP A 98 -8.08 -10.52 -10.95
CA ASP A 98 -6.78 -10.96 -11.41
C ASP A 98 -5.86 -9.75 -11.68
N LEU A 99 -6.34 -8.81 -12.50
CA LEU A 99 -5.60 -7.58 -12.80
C LEU A 99 -5.36 -6.73 -11.54
N PHE A 100 -6.34 -6.61 -10.64
CA PHE A 100 -6.18 -5.88 -9.38
C PHE A 100 -5.04 -6.47 -8.55
N PHE A 101 -5.05 -7.77 -8.26
CA PHE A 101 -4.05 -8.42 -7.42
C PHE A 101 -2.67 -8.43 -8.06
N THR A 102 -2.56 -8.67 -9.37
CA THR A 102 -1.29 -8.50 -10.10
C THR A 102 -0.75 -7.07 -9.94
N SER A 103 -1.62 -6.06 -10.07
CA SER A 103 -1.19 -4.65 -10.03
C SER A 103 -0.79 -4.18 -8.63
N VAL A 104 -1.37 -4.75 -7.57
CA VAL A 104 -1.06 -4.36 -6.19
C VAL A 104 -0.01 -5.25 -5.54
N LYS A 105 0.41 -6.34 -6.19
CA LYS A 105 1.39 -7.27 -5.64
C LYS A 105 2.64 -6.60 -5.07
N PRO A 106 3.30 -5.64 -5.76
CA PRO A 106 4.47 -4.95 -5.20
C PRO A 106 4.17 -4.11 -3.96
N LEU A 107 2.92 -3.66 -3.80
CA LEU A 107 2.45 -2.93 -2.62
C LEU A 107 2.11 -3.87 -1.47
N VAL A 108 1.61 -5.07 -1.79
CA VAL A 108 1.33 -6.13 -0.81
C VAL A 108 2.64 -6.63 -0.20
N ASP A 109 3.67 -6.86 -1.01
CA ASP A 109 4.97 -7.35 -0.54
C ASP A 109 5.64 -6.39 0.46
N GLY A 110 5.40 -5.08 0.33
CA GLY A 110 5.87 -4.03 1.25
C GLY A 110 4.84 -3.58 2.29
N PHE A 111 3.65 -4.20 2.33
CA PHE A 111 2.47 -3.63 2.97
C PHE A 111 2.64 -3.38 4.46
N LYS A 112 3.31 -4.30 5.17
CA LYS A 112 3.55 -4.13 6.60
C LYS A 112 4.36 -2.87 6.89
N GLN A 113 5.46 -2.66 6.16
CA GLN A 113 6.39 -1.54 6.38
C GLN A 113 5.80 -0.22 5.91
N GLU A 114 5.21 -0.20 4.71
CA GLU A 114 4.58 1.00 4.15
C GLU A 114 3.26 1.35 4.86
N GLY A 115 2.52 0.33 5.32
CA GLY A 115 1.22 0.49 5.97
C GLY A 115 1.29 0.98 7.41
N SER A 116 2.35 0.64 8.16
CA SER A 116 2.51 1.05 9.56
C SER A 116 3.25 2.39 9.74
N SER A 117 3.91 2.91 8.72
CA SER A 117 4.73 4.14 8.80
C SER A 117 3.94 5.42 8.54
N SER A 118 2.70 5.31 8.04
CA SER A 118 1.85 6.45 7.70
C SER A 118 0.94 6.87 8.86
N GLU A 119 0.63 8.16 8.93
CA GLU A 119 -0.41 8.66 9.84
C GLU A 119 -1.81 8.15 9.49
N LYS A 120 -2.09 7.94 8.20
CA LYS A 120 -3.43 7.55 7.69
C LYS A 120 -3.37 6.23 6.92
N PRO A 121 -4.44 5.40 6.98
CA PRO A 121 -4.55 4.19 6.18
C PRO A 121 -4.40 4.48 4.69
N SER A 122 -3.61 3.65 4.00
CA SER A 122 -3.46 3.74 2.56
C SER A 122 -4.79 3.35 1.87
N SER A 123 -4.99 3.83 0.63
CA SER A 123 -6.18 3.45 -0.13
C SER A 123 -6.22 1.95 -0.45
N LEU A 124 -5.05 1.28 -0.51
CA LEU A 124 -4.97 -0.17 -0.61
C LEU A 124 -5.52 -0.85 0.65
N PHE A 125 -5.12 -0.37 1.84
CA PHE A 125 -5.66 -0.89 3.09
C PHE A 125 -7.18 -0.69 3.15
N SER A 126 -7.67 0.49 2.76
CA SER A 126 -9.11 0.74 2.66
C SER A 126 -9.83 -0.18 1.66
N CYS A 127 -9.16 -0.71 0.63
CA CYS A 127 -9.72 -1.76 -0.23
C CYS A 127 -9.87 -3.07 0.56
N PHE A 128 -8.84 -3.50 1.28
CA PHE A 128 -8.89 -4.75 2.06
C PHE A 128 -9.92 -4.70 3.19
N VAL A 129 -10.08 -3.55 3.86
CA VAL A 129 -11.15 -3.34 4.86
C VAL A 129 -12.53 -3.43 4.22
N ALA A 130 -12.72 -2.89 3.02
CA ALA A 130 -13.98 -3.01 2.30
C ALA A 130 -14.26 -4.48 1.91
N MET A 131 -13.23 -5.21 1.45
CA MET A 131 -13.35 -6.63 1.11
C MET A 131 -13.69 -7.48 2.33
N SER A 132 -13.16 -7.16 3.52
CA SER A 132 -13.41 -7.94 4.73
C SER A 132 -14.84 -7.84 5.27
N ARG A 133 -15.68 -6.96 4.71
CA ARG A 133 -17.10 -6.81 5.07
C ARG A 133 -18.05 -7.63 4.20
N SER A 134 -17.60 -8.15 3.07
CA SER A 134 -18.47 -8.79 2.09
C SER A 134 -18.16 -10.27 1.98
N HIS A 135 -19.19 -11.11 2.12
CA HIS A 135 -19.08 -12.57 1.92
C HIS A 135 -18.53 -12.93 0.55
N ASN A 136 -18.85 -12.14 -0.49
CA ASN A 136 -18.38 -12.39 -1.85
C ASN A 136 -16.89 -12.03 -2.01
N LEU A 137 -16.43 -10.99 -1.32
CA LEU A 137 -15.09 -10.44 -1.47
C LEU A 137 -14.07 -11.01 -0.49
N VAL A 138 -14.51 -11.55 0.65
CA VAL A 138 -13.62 -12.07 1.69
C VAL A 138 -12.73 -13.21 1.17
N SER A 139 -13.25 -13.99 0.22
CA SER A 139 -12.50 -15.05 -0.47
C SER A 139 -11.29 -14.52 -1.26
N LEU A 140 -11.28 -13.23 -1.62
CA LEU A 140 -10.16 -12.64 -2.34
C LEU A 140 -8.96 -12.37 -1.42
N LEU A 141 -9.18 -12.24 -0.11
CA LEU A 141 -8.13 -11.92 0.86
C LEU A 141 -7.12 -13.05 1.07
N TYR A 142 -7.46 -14.29 0.72
CA TYR A 142 -6.51 -15.42 0.76
C TYR A 142 -5.72 -15.61 -0.54
N ARG A 143 -5.95 -14.79 -1.59
CA ARG A 143 -5.23 -14.91 -2.88
C ARG A 143 -3.74 -14.60 -2.74
N GLU A 144 -3.39 -13.61 -1.93
CA GLU A 144 -2.00 -13.29 -1.65
C GLU A 144 -1.55 -13.95 -0.35
N LYS A 145 -0.46 -14.70 -0.44
CA LYS A 145 0.12 -15.41 0.70
C LYS A 145 0.53 -14.38 1.76
N ASN A 146 0.16 -14.65 3.01
CA ASN A 146 0.44 -13.82 4.19
C ASN A 146 -0.30 -12.48 4.28
N LEU A 147 -1.09 -12.05 3.29
CA LEU A 147 -1.76 -10.73 3.32
C LEU A 147 -2.50 -10.48 4.64
N VAL A 148 -3.30 -11.45 5.08
CA VAL A 148 -4.11 -11.38 6.30
C VAL A 148 -3.22 -11.36 7.56
N ALA A 149 -2.22 -12.25 7.62
CA ALA A 149 -1.23 -12.27 8.70
C ALA A 149 -0.45 -10.95 8.79
N ASP A 150 -0.07 -10.38 7.66
CA ASP A 150 0.66 -9.11 7.59
C ASP A 150 -0.20 -7.97 8.12
N ILE A 151 -1.48 -7.89 7.73
CA ILE A 151 -2.45 -6.93 8.27
C ILE A 151 -2.57 -7.08 9.80
N PHE A 152 -2.74 -8.29 10.33
CA PHE A 152 -2.82 -8.51 11.78
C PHE A 152 -1.55 -8.05 12.49
N SER A 153 -0.39 -8.38 11.91
CA SER A 153 0.90 -8.05 12.50
C SER A 153 1.23 -6.56 12.52
N ILE A 154 0.46 -5.70 11.85
CA ILE A 154 0.57 -4.23 12.00
C ILE A 154 0.31 -3.82 13.46
N LEU A 155 -0.53 -4.55 14.21
CA LEU A 155 -0.77 -4.28 15.62
C LEU A 155 0.47 -4.43 16.51
N THR A 156 1.50 -5.14 16.04
CA THR A 156 2.77 -5.27 16.76
C THR A 156 3.75 -4.15 16.44
N VAL A 157 3.44 -3.26 15.50
CA VAL A 157 4.33 -2.16 15.11
C VAL A 157 4.09 -0.98 16.04
N THR A 158 5.09 -0.67 16.87
CA THR A 158 5.01 0.37 17.91
C THR A 158 4.88 1.79 17.37
N THR A 159 5.28 2.02 16.12
CA THR A 159 5.18 3.31 15.44
C THR A 159 3.89 3.49 14.65
N ALA A 160 3.00 2.48 14.63
CA ALA A 160 1.73 2.57 13.92
C ALA A 160 0.83 3.63 14.57
N SER A 161 0.23 4.49 13.75
CA SER A 161 -0.70 5.50 14.26
C SER A 161 -2.00 4.88 14.78
N GLU A 162 -2.72 5.58 15.66
CA GLU A 162 -4.03 5.14 16.15
C GLU A 162 -5.04 4.91 15.02
N ALA A 163 -4.98 5.72 13.95
CA ALA A 163 -5.84 5.56 12.79
C ALA A 163 -5.54 4.26 12.03
N ILE A 164 -4.26 3.87 11.92
CA ILE A 164 -3.86 2.58 11.36
C ILE A 164 -4.35 1.43 12.26
N ILE A 165 -4.12 1.51 13.57
CA ILE A 165 -4.56 0.49 14.53
C ILE A 165 -6.09 0.32 14.47
N SER A 166 -6.85 1.41 14.48
CA SER A 166 -8.31 1.39 14.34
C SER A 166 -8.75 0.72 13.03
N CYS A 167 -8.02 0.96 11.94
CA CYS A 167 -8.28 0.34 10.64
C CYS A 167 -8.05 -1.18 10.68
N VAL A 168 -6.96 -1.64 11.30
CA VAL A 168 -6.66 -3.07 11.50
C VAL A 168 -7.73 -3.73 12.39
N LEU A 169 -8.09 -3.10 13.50
CA LEU A 169 -9.13 -3.62 14.39
C LEU A 169 -10.48 -3.68 13.67
N LYS A 170 -10.81 -2.69 12.82
CA LYS A 170 -12.03 -2.74 12.01
C LYS A 170 -11.97 -3.86 10.98
N PHE A 171 -10.82 -4.13 10.38
CA PHE A 171 -10.62 -5.25 9.48
C PHE A 171 -10.91 -6.58 10.19
N ILE A 172 -10.34 -6.78 11.40
CA ILE A 172 -10.54 -7.97 12.25
C ILE A 172 -12.02 -8.12 12.64
N GLU A 173 -12.64 -7.04 13.12
CA GLU A 173 -14.05 -7.01 13.53
C GLU A 173 -14.95 -7.49 12.39
N ASN A 174 -14.75 -6.99 11.17
CA ASN A 174 -15.56 -7.42 10.03
C ASN A 174 -15.42 -8.93 9.77
N LEU A 175 -14.19 -9.49 9.83
CA LEU A 175 -13.97 -10.92 9.61
C LEU A 175 -14.65 -11.79 10.68
N LEU A 176 -14.58 -11.38 11.96
CA LEU A 176 -15.21 -12.12 13.05
C LEU A 176 -16.73 -12.03 12.99
N ASN A 177 -17.29 -10.88 12.59
CA ASN A 177 -18.73 -10.74 12.38
C ASN A 177 -19.21 -11.67 11.27
N LEU A 178 -18.49 -11.73 10.14
CA LEU A 178 -18.81 -12.67 9.06
C LEU A 178 -18.77 -14.13 9.52
N ASP A 179 -17.78 -14.52 10.34
CA ASP A 179 -17.70 -15.88 10.90
C ASP A 179 -18.87 -16.18 11.84
N SER A 180 -19.32 -15.20 12.61
CA SER A 180 -20.45 -15.35 13.55
C SER A 180 -21.83 -15.41 12.89
N GLU A 181 -21.97 -14.82 11.70
CA GLU A 181 -23.23 -14.78 10.94
C GLU A 181 -23.47 -16.04 10.11
N LEU A 182 -22.46 -16.90 9.95
CA LEU A 182 -22.50 -18.07 9.10
C LEU A 182 -22.78 -19.34 9.92
N ASP A 183 -23.68 -20.18 9.40
CA ASP A 183 -23.80 -21.56 9.87
C ASP A 183 -22.49 -22.33 9.60
N ASP A 184 -22.25 -23.39 10.37
CA ASP A 184 -20.96 -24.12 10.43
C ASP A 184 -20.45 -24.64 9.06
N GLU A 185 -21.31 -24.63 8.04
CA GLU A 185 -21.06 -25.07 6.66
C GLU A 185 -20.33 -24.04 5.76
N ASP A 186 -20.32 -22.74 6.07
CA ASP A 186 -19.60 -21.77 5.22
C ASP A 186 -18.09 -21.76 5.50
N VAL A 187 -17.36 -22.52 4.67
CA VAL A 187 -15.92 -22.74 4.79
C VAL A 187 -15.11 -21.52 4.34
N THR A 188 -15.71 -20.50 3.72
CA THR A 188 -14.97 -19.42 3.05
C THR A 188 -14.23 -18.53 4.03
N ILE A 189 -14.91 -18.04 5.08
CA ILE A 189 -14.28 -17.24 6.13
C ILE A 189 -13.30 -18.07 6.97
N LYS A 190 -13.62 -19.35 7.22
CA LYS A 190 -12.74 -20.27 7.93
C LYS A 190 -11.40 -20.47 7.22
N LYS A 191 -11.39 -20.48 5.88
CA LYS A 191 -10.14 -20.50 5.06
C LYS A 191 -9.29 -19.25 5.25
N VAL A 192 -9.89 -18.13 5.64
CA VAL A 192 -9.18 -16.88 5.93
C VAL A 192 -8.72 -16.84 7.39
N LEU A 193 -9.60 -17.15 8.35
CA LEU A 193 -9.30 -17.03 9.78
C LEU A 193 -8.41 -18.15 10.32
N LEU A 194 -8.72 -19.43 10.03
CA LEU A 194 -8.02 -20.57 10.64
C LEU A 194 -6.51 -20.56 10.41
N PRO A 195 -5.99 -20.29 9.19
CA PRO A 195 -4.55 -20.25 8.98
C PRO A 195 -3.84 -19.07 9.68
N ASN A 196 -4.58 -18.04 10.08
CA ASN A 196 -4.04 -16.78 10.61
C ASN A 196 -4.40 -16.55 12.10
N ILE A 197 -5.07 -17.50 12.76
CA ILE A 197 -5.59 -17.33 14.12
C ILE A 197 -4.47 -17.15 15.15
N GLU A 198 -3.36 -17.88 15.01
CA GLU A 198 -2.20 -17.74 15.88
C GLU A 198 -1.59 -16.34 15.76
N THR A 199 -1.42 -15.85 14.53
CA THR A 199 -0.93 -14.50 14.27
C THR A 199 -1.87 -13.45 14.85
N LEU A 200 -3.19 -13.64 14.76
CA LEU A 200 -4.18 -12.74 15.36
C LEU A 200 -4.04 -12.67 16.89
N ILE A 201 -4.00 -13.83 17.55
CA ILE A 201 -3.87 -13.92 19.01
C ILE A 201 -2.58 -13.26 19.49
N CYS A 202 -1.44 -13.59 18.85
CA CYS A 202 -0.15 -12.99 19.18
C CYS A 202 -0.15 -11.48 18.96
N SER A 203 -0.73 -11.00 17.87
CA SER A 203 -0.77 -9.56 17.55
C SER A 203 -1.62 -8.75 18.53
N LEU A 204 -2.79 -9.28 18.92
CA LEU A 204 -3.65 -8.67 19.94
C LEU A 204 -2.99 -8.66 21.32
N HIS A 205 -2.35 -9.76 21.69
CA HIS A 205 -1.62 -9.85 22.96
C HIS A 205 -0.51 -8.80 23.05
N CYS A 206 0.29 -8.63 21.99
CA CYS A 206 1.31 -7.58 21.93
C CYS A 206 0.71 -6.17 22.04
N LEU A 207 -0.42 -5.91 21.37
CA LEU A 207 -1.12 -4.62 21.43
C LEU A 207 -1.52 -4.28 22.88
N PHE A 208 -2.19 -5.21 23.57
CA PHE A 208 -2.65 -4.98 24.94
C PHE A 208 -1.50 -4.86 25.94
N GLN A 209 -0.41 -5.59 25.76
CA GLN A 209 0.78 -5.44 26.60
C GLN A 209 1.46 -4.07 26.40
N SER A 210 1.58 -3.63 25.16
CA SER A 210 2.20 -2.35 24.82
C SER A 210 1.41 -1.17 25.38
N CYS A 211 0.07 -1.22 25.33
CA CYS A 211 -0.78 -0.20 25.95
C CYS A 211 -0.66 -0.13 27.48
N ASN A 212 -0.32 -1.23 28.15
CA ASN A 212 -0.12 -1.26 29.60
C ASN A 212 1.24 -0.68 30.01
N ALA A 213 2.25 -0.73 29.14
CA ALA A 213 3.58 -0.16 29.41
C ALA A 213 3.58 1.37 29.39
N THR A 214 2.73 2.01 28.59
CA THR A 214 2.67 3.48 28.47
C THR A 214 1.87 4.19 29.58
N LYS A 215 1.18 3.44 30.45
CA LYS A 215 0.35 3.97 31.54
C LYS A 215 0.98 3.85 32.94
N ARG A 216 2.26 3.50 33.03
CA ARG A 216 2.99 3.29 34.29
C ARG A 216 4.17 4.26 34.40
#